data_AF-A0A373B453-F1
#
_entry.id   AF-A0A373B453-F1
#
_cell.length_a   1.000
_cell.length_b   1.000
_cell.length_c   1.000
_cell.angle_alpha   90.00
_cell.angle_beta   90.00
_cell.angle_gamma   90.00
#
_symmetry.space_group_name_H-M   'P 1'
#
loop_
_entity.id
_entity.type
_entity.pdbx_description
1 polymer ?
#
loop_
_entity_poly.entity_id
_entity_poly.type
_entity_poly.pdbx_seq_one_letter_code
_entity_poly.pdbx_strand_id
1 'polypeptide(L)'
;MSHVTNPATYFTAPLLDQTLQEIDVDISAQPYFYNNGGTPEFLADLSDAIELISASSTNASMSMGHVYVVPEEIETIQTDWGEQTQLAFAGNTFEFMPLKATPETAAAFGMTLVKAGQAIAVVATEQMLSQIEYRYGMMAGHFFPYDSSQANLTEKTLYPFVITDLEHHDFPHVFASTDPNQLPLVISVGRYFPKDRKIYLADLWVEYGDALYIPEMPKQVAPEFVDLHNNRNAALACWKAESGQSMIQMHTLLDPKGYFYWFWNACPTIHPQLDAFESAELNIDIT
;
A
#
# COMPACT_ATOMS: atom_id res chain seq x y z
N MET A 1 -49.31 -19.81 -4.55
CA MET A 1 -47.93 -19.98 -5.02
C MET A 1 -47.32 -18.59 -5.06
N SER A 2 -46.55 -18.22 -4.05
CA SER A 2 -45.87 -16.92 -4.00
C SER A 2 -44.68 -16.97 -4.93
N HIS A 3 -44.72 -16.17 -5.99
CA HIS A 3 -43.54 -15.88 -6.80
C HIS A 3 -42.55 -15.13 -5.91
N VAL A 4 -41.55 -15.85 -5.39
CA VAL A 4 -40.34 -15.23 -4.85
C VAL A 4 -39.60 -14.69 -6.06
N THR A 5 -39.81 -13.41 -6.36
CA THR A 5 -38.92 -12.65 -7.22
C THR A 5 -37.57 -12.61 -6.52
N ASN A 6 -36.54 -13.20 -7.12
CA ASN A 6 -35.16 -12.88 -6.73
C ASN A 6 -35.04 -11.36 -6.67
N PRO A 7 -34.51 -10.78 -5.59
CA PRO A 7 -34.26 -9.34 -5.56
C PRO A 7 -33.40 -9.00 -6.78
N ALA A 8 -33.84 -8.02 -7.56
CA ALA A 8 -33.04 -7.49 -8.64
C ALA A 8 -31.70 -7.03 -8.06
N THR A 9 -30.60 -7.50 -8.63
CA THR A 9 -29.26 -7.03 -8.26
C THR A 9 -29.17 -5.55 -8.63
N TYR A 10 -29.22 -4.65 -7.64
CA TYR A 10 -29.23 -3.20 -7.87
C TYR A 10 -27.82 -2.61 -8.08
N PHE A 11 -26.77 -3.37 -7.79
CA PHE A 11 -25.38 -2.98 -7.98
C PHE A 11 -24.65 -4.05 -8.78
N THR A 12 -24.23 -3.73 -10.01
CA THR A 12 -23.23 -4.52 -10.72
C THR A 12 -21.92 -4.42 -9.94
N ALA A 13 -21.39 -5.59 -9.54
CA ALA A 13 -20.22 -5.86 -8.70
C ALA A 13 -19.38 -4.66 -8.18
N PRO A 14 -19.08 -4.57 -6.87
CA PRO A 14 -17.95 -3.77 -6.43
C PRO A 14 -16.69 -4.35 -7.10
N LEU A 15 -16.18 -3.67 -8.12
CA LEU A 15 -14.88 -3.97 -8.70
C LEU A 15 -13.85 -3.56 -7.66
N LEU A 16 -13.48 -4.48 -6.77
CA LEU A 16 -12.46 -4.23 -5.74
C LEU A 16 -11.12 -4.01 -6.44
N ASP A 17 -10.78 -4.93 -7.31
CA ASP A 17 -9.59 -4.88 -8.13
C ASP A 17 -9.79 -5.75 -9.39
N GLN A 18 -8.99 -5.49 -10.41
CA GLN A 18 -8.98 -6.27 -11.64
C GLN A 18 -7.55 -6.38 -12.16
N THR A 19 -7.00 -7.58 -12.19
CA THR A 19 -5.76 -7.86 -12.93
C THR A 19 -6.01 -7.71 -14.44
N LEU A 20 -5.18 -6.91 -15.10
CA LEU A 20 -5.20 -6.71 -16.55
C LEU A 20 -4.14 -7.57 -17.24
N GLN A 21 -2.94 -7.56 -16.68
CA GLN A 21 -1.80 -8.31 -17.17
C GLN A 21 -0.91 -8.74 -16.00
N GLU A 22 -0.35 -9.93 -16.10
CA GLU A 22 0.71 -10.42 -15.21
C GLU A 22 1.84 -10.97 -16.08
N ILE A 23 3.07 -10.58 -15.74
CA ILE A 23 4.28 -11.11 -16.36
C ILE A 23 5.26 -11.57 -15.28
N ASP A 24 5.89 -12.71 -15.52
CA ASP A 24 6.98 -13.21 -14.68
C ASP A 24 8.23 -12.34 -14.89
N VAL A 25 8.91 -12.04 -13.79
CA VAL A 25 10.18 -11.29 -13.75
C VAL A 25 11.22 -12.15 -13.03
N ASP A 26 12.28 -12.51 -13.76
CA ASP A 26 13.44 -13.19 -13.20
C ASP A 26 14.46 -12.15 -12.73
N ILE A 27 14.50 -11.90 -11.42
CA ILE A 27 15.39 -10.93 -10.77
C ILE A 27 16.87 -11.33 -10.92
N SER A 28 17.18 -12.61 -11.11
CA SER A 28 18.55 -13.04 -11.36
C SER A 28 19.04 -12.63 -12.77
N ALA A 29 18.12 -12.52 -13.73
CA ALA A 29 18.40 -12.10 -15.09
C ALA A 29 18.21 -10.58 -15.29
N GLN A 30 17.25 -9.98 -14.59
CA GLN A 30 16.88 -8.57 -14.69
C GLN A 30 16.81 -7.92 -13.29
N PRO A 31 17.97 -7.69 -12.64
CA PRO A 31 18.04 -7.31 -11.24
C PRO A 31 17.65 -5.86 -10.94
N TYR A 32 17.37 -5.05 -11.97
CA TYR A 32 17.06 -3.63 -11.79
C TYR A 32 15.61 -3.33 -12.16
N PHE A 33 14.87 -2.76 -11.20
CA PHE A 33 13.64 -2.05 -11.51
C PHE A 33 14.00 -0.66 -12.02
N TYR A 34 13.53 -0.30 -13.21
CA TYR A 34 13.69 1.02 -13.82
C TYR A 34 12.32 1.68 -13.96
N ASN A 35 12.22 2.91 -13.44
CA ASN A 35 11.01 3.72 -13.61
C ASN A 35 11.10 4.54 -14.90
N ASN A 36 10.55 4.01 -15.99
CA ASN A 36 10.46 4.71 -17.28
C ASN A 36 9.25 5.66 -17.35
N GLY A 37 9.25 6.68 -16.49
CA GLY A 37 8.19 7.71 -16.48
C GLY A 37 6.80 7.15 -16.14
N GLY A 38 6.72 6.29 -15.13
CA GLY A 38 5.48 5.59 -14.77
C GLY A 38 5.21 4.35 -15.61
N THR A 39 6.20 3.83 -16.33
CA THR A 39 6.13 2.49 -16.93
C THR A 39 7.28 1.67 -16.35
N PRO A 40 7.00 0.65 -15.52
CA PRO A 40 8.03 -0.23 -15.01
C PRO A 40 8.74 -1.00 -16.11
N GLU A 41 10.06 -1.06 -16.03
CA GLU A 41 10.89 -1.94 -16.85
C GLU A 41 11.87 -2.70 -15.95
N PHE A 42 12.20 -3.93 -16.34
CA PHE A 42 13.19 -4.76 -15.65
C PHE A 42 14.40 -4.95 -16.55
N LEU A 43 15.57 -4.51 -16.07
CA LEU A 43 16.77 -4.41 -16.88
C LEU A 43 17.84 -5.38 -16.38
N ALA A 44 18.52 -6.04 -17.34
CA ALA A 44 19.68 -6.88 -17.07
C ALA A 44 20.94 -6.06 -16.75
N ASP A 45 21.05 -4.87 -17.35
CA ASP A 45 22.17 -3.95 -17.17
C ASP A 45 21.69 -2.50 -17.34
N LEU A 46 22.47 -1.55 -16.83
CA LEU A 46 22.12 -0.13 -16.83
C LEU A 46 22.97 0.64 -17.82
N SER A 47 22.32 1.52 -18.60
CA SER A 47 23.03 2.50 -19.42
C SER A 47 23.46 3.73 -18.60
N ASP A 48 24.48 4.46 -19.06
CA ASP A 48 24.95 5.69 -18.42
C ASP A 48 23.87 6.80 -18.28
N ALA A 49 22.77 6.70 -19.03
CA ALA A 49 21.66 7.65 -18.96
C ALA A 49 20.68 7.38 -17.81
N ILE A 50 20.77 6.22 -17.15
CA ILE A 50 19.89 5.81 -16.06
C ILE A 50 20.59 6.09 -14.73
N GLU A 51 19.91 6.81 -13.83
CA GLU A 51 20.43 7.06 -12.49
C GLU A 51 20.14 5.85 -11.59
N LEU A 52 21.19 5.14 -11.16
CA LEU A 52 21.05 4.09 -10.15
C LEU A 52 21.01 4.73 -8.75
N ILE A 53 19.88 4.56 -8.06
CA ILE A 53 19.72 4.95 -6.66
C ILE A 53 19.84 3.74 -5.73
N SER A 54 20.13 3.99 -4.46
CA SER A 54 20.15 2.96 -3.41
C SER A 54 18.86 2.99 -2.62
N ALA A 55 18.48 1.84 -2.06
CA ALA A 55 17.36 1.76 -1.12
C ALA A 55 17.59 2.72 0.07
N SER A 56 16.55 3.46 0.42
CA SER A 56 16.54 4.36 1.57
C SER A 56 16.81 3.59 2.85
N SER A 57 17.72 4.09 3.67
CA SER A 57 17.83 3.64 5.06
C SER A 57 16.74 4.29 5.90
N THR A 58 16.18 3.55 6.85
CA THR A 58 15.24 4.08 7.83
C THR A 58 15.70 3.79 9.26
N ASN A 59 15.16 4.54 10.22
CA ASN A 59 15.39 4.32 11.64
C ASN A 59 14.21 4.83 12.48
N ALA A 60 14.17 4.46 13.76
CA ALA A 60 13.07 4.76 14.67
C ALA A 60 12.75 6.27 14.83
N SER A 61 13.74 7.16 14.67
CA SER A 61 13.53 8.61 14.79
C SER A 61 12.78 9.23 13.60
N MET A 62 12.69 8.51 12.48
CA MET A 62 12.01 8.96 11.27
C MET A 62 10.51 8.58 11.30
N SER A 63 9.79 8.99 12.35
CA SER A 63 8.36 8.67 12.49
C SER A 63 7.50 9.85 12.05
N MET A 64 6.58 9.63 11.10
CA MET A 64 5.68 10.64 10.54
C MET A 64 4.23 10.12 10.56
N GLY A 65 3.24 11.01 10.49
CA GLY A 65 1.82 10.63 10.50
C GLY A 65 1.11 10.86 11.82
N HIS A 66 -0.19 10.55 11.85
CA HIS A 66 -0.98 10.61 13.08
C HIS A 66 -0.63 9.43 13.98
N VAL A 67 -0.36 9.73 15.25
CA VAL A 67 0.05 8.73 16.24
C VAL A 67 -1.15 8.25 17.06
N TYR A 68 -1.27 6.93 17.20
CA TYR A 68 -2.29 6.27 18.00
C TYR A 68 -1.66 5.29 18.98
N VAL A 69 -2.31 5.10 20.12
CA VAL A 69 -1.91 4.10 21.11
C VAL A 69 -2.49 2.74 20.73
N VAL A 70 -1.68 1.69 20.85
CA VAL A 70 -2.03 0.29 20.59
C VAL A 70 -1.92 -0.49 21.90
N PRO A 71 -2.96 -0.55 22.75
CA PRO A 71 -2.84 -1.12 24.09
C PRO A 71 -2.40 -2.59 24.11
N GLU A 72 -2.81 -3.35 23.09
CA GLU A 72 -2.50 -4.78 22.93
C GLU A 72 -2.68 -5.27 21.48
N GLU A 73 -2.03 -6.38 21.19
CA GLU A 73 -2.34 -7.28 20.07
C GLU A 73 -3.42 -8.25 20.56
N ILE A 74 -4.59 -8.25 19.91
CA ILE A 74 -5.76 -9.01 20.36
C ILE A 74 -5.55 -10.50 20.04
N GLU A 75 -5.26 -10.79 18.78
CA GLU A 75 -5.00 -12.15 18.31
C GLU A 75 -4.15 -12.14 17.05
N THR A 76 -3.44 -13.25 16.81
CA THR A 76 -2.77 -13.55 15.55
C THR A 76 -3.29 -14.88 15.01
N ILE A 77 -3.87 -14.86 13.82
CA ILE A 77 -4.41 -16.04 13.14
C ILE A 77 -3.45 -16.43 12.00
N GLN A 78 -3.17 -17.73 11.90
CA GLN A 78 -2.42 -18.31 10.80
C GLN A 78 -3.36 -18.63 9.63
N THR A 79 -2.94 -18.31 8.42
CA THR A 79 -3.67 -18.57 7.18
C THR A 79 -2.77 -19.29 6.18
N ASP A 80 -3.33 -19.72 5.05
CA ASP A 80 -2.56 -20.37 3.99
C ASP A 80 -1.50 -19.46 3.34
N TRP A 81 -1.63 -18.14 3.53
CA TRP A 81 -0.84 -17.12 2.83
C TRP A 81 -0.04 -16.21 3.77
N GLY A 82 -0.14 -16.42 5.09
CA GLY A 82 0.45 -15.49 6.05
C GLY A 82 -0.18 -15.49 7.44
N GLU A 83 0.16 -14.46 8.21
CA GLU A 83 -0.38 -14.21 9.56
C GLU A 83 -1.25 -12.96 9.56
N GLN A 84 -2.36 -13.00 10.28
CA GLN A 84 -3.26 -11.86 10.46
C GLN A 84 -3.29 -11.47 11.94
N THR A 85 -2.71 -10.32 12.27
CA THR A 85 -2.67 -9.78 13.64
C THR A 85 -3.69 -8.66 13.80
N GLN A 86 -4.63 -8.86 14.71
CA GLN A 86 -5.58 -7.81 15.08
C GLN A 86 -4.98 -6.91 16.16
N LEU A 87 -4.95 -5.60 15.90
CA LEU A 87 -4.49 -4.59 16.84
C LEU A 87 -5.66 -3.91 17.53
N ALA A 88 -5.57 -3.72 18.84
CA ALA A 88 -6.47 -2.83 19.56
C ALA A 88 -5.92 -1.41 19.45
N PHE A 89 -6.67 -0.47 18.86
CA PHE A 89 -6.31 0.95 18.90
C PHE A 89 -7.13 1.66 19.99
N ALA A 90 -6.51 2.59 20.71
CA ALA A 90 -7.21 3.38 21.72
C ALA A 90 -8.04 4.49 21.06
N GLY A 91 -9.30 4.19 20.74
CA GLY A 91 -10.23 5.12 20.09
C GLY A 91 -11.34 4.40 19.33
N ASN A 92 -12.17 5.16 18.63
CA ASN A 92 -13.29 4.62 17.83
C ASN A 92 -13.20 4.99 16.35
N THR A 93 -12.28 5.88 15.96
CA THR A 93 -12.09 6.33 14.58
C THR A 93 -10.65 6.81 14.43
N PHE A 94 -10.00 6.50 13.31
CA PHE A 94 -8.58 6.74 13.11
C PHE A 94 -8.30 7.41 11.77
N GLU A 95 -7.75 8.62 11.81
CA GLU A 95 -7.43 9.41 10.63
C GLU A 95 -5.99 9.19 10.18
N PHE A 96 -5.80 8.89 8.90
CA PHE A 96 -4.51 8.81 8.24
C PHE A 96 -4.05 10.22 7.85
N MET A 97 -2.82 10.60 8.19
CA MET A 97 -2.28 11.90 7.78
C MET A 97 -1.98 11.90 6.27
N PRO A 98 -2.55 12.81 5.46
CA PRO A 98 -2.19 12.90 4.04
C PRO A 98 -0.77 13.48 3.91
N LEU A 99 0.13 12.72 3.28
CA LEU A 99 1.52 13.13 3.03
C LEU A 99 1.84 13.00 1.55
N LYS A 100 2.53 13.98 0.98
CA LYS A 100 3.15 13.80 -0.34
C LYS A 100 4.27 12.76 -0.24
N ALA A 101 4.37 11.87 -1.22
CA ALA A 101 5.55 11.02 -1.37
C ALA A 101 6.78 11.87 -1.76
N THR A 102 7.72 11.99 -0.83
CA THR A 102 9.06 12.54 -1.01
C THR A 102 10.07 11.48 -0.59
N PRO A 103 11.37 11.63 -0.89
CA PRO A 103 12.39 10.70 -0.37
C PRO A 103 12.31 10.55 1.15
N GLU A 104 12.06 11.63 1.88
CA GLU A 104 11.99 11.65 3.34
C GLU A 104 10.72 10.97 3.87
N THR A 105 9.56 11.27 3.30
CA THR A 105 8.30 10.65 3.76
C THR A 105 8.21 9.18 3.38
N ALA A 106 8.71 8.78 2.20
CA ALA A 106 8.82 7.38 1.82
C ALA A 106 9.76 6.62 2.78
N ALA A 107 10.93 7.18 3.08
CA ALA A 107 11.89 6.57 3.99
C ALA A 107 11.36 6.46 5.44
N ALA A 108 10.48 7.37 5.86
CA ALA A 108 9.82 7.30 7.17
C ALA A 108 8.89 6.07 7.34
N PHE A 109 8.60 5.35 6.26
CA PHE A 109 7.82 4.10 6.26
C PHE A 109 8.55 2.96 5.53
N GLY A 110 9.89 2.98 5.53
CA GLY A 110 10.70 1.88 5.00
C GLY A 110 10.73 1.80 3.47
N MET A 111 10.29 2.84 2.77
CA MET A 111 10.19 2.86 1.31
C MET A 111 11.23 3.76 0.66
N THR A 112 11.50 3.52 -0.61
CA THR A 112 12.32 4.37 -1.47
C THR A 112 11.45 4.95 -2.57
N LEU A 113 11.41 6.28 -2.68
CA LEU A 113 10.79 6.94 -3.83
C LEU A 113 11.73 6.83 -5.04
N VAL A 114 11.25 6.21 -6.11
CA VAL A 114 11.96 6.06 -7.39
C VAL A 114 11.32 6.98 -8.41
N LYS A 115 12.00 8.06 -8.79
CA LYS A 115 11.53 9.03 -9.79
C LYS A 115 11.73 8.51 -11.21
N ALA A 116 11.06 9.14 -12.18
CA ALA A 116 11.28 8.89 -13.59
C ALA A 116 12.77 9.02 -13.97
N GLY A 117 13.29 8.05 -14.73
CA GLY A 117 14.71 8.01 -15.12
C GLY A 117 15.63 7.35 -14.08
N GLN A 118 15.10 6.96 -12.92
CA GLN A 118 15.86 6.26 -11.88
C GLN A 118 15.62 4.75 -11.93
N ALA A 119 16.65 4.01 -11.56
CA ALA A 119 16.59 2.58 -11.33
C ALA A 119 17.04 2.24 -9.92
N ILE A 120 16.55 1.11 -9.39
CA ILE A 120 16.96 0.55 -8.11
C ILE A 120 17.21 -0.96 -8.29
N ALA A 121 18.24 -1.47 -7.62
CA ALA A 121 18.48 -2.90 -7.57
C ALA A 121 17.40 -3.58 -6.72
N VAL A 122 16.73 -4.58 -7.29
CA VAL A 122 15.76 -5.42 -6.58
C VAL A 122 16.53 -6.53 -5.88
N VAL A 123 16.57 -6.47 -4.56
CA VAL A 123 17.12 -7.54 -3.73
C VAL A 123 15.96 -8.39 -3.21
N ALA A 124 15.98 -9.67 -3.55
CA ALA A 124 14.94 -10.63 -3.20
C ALA A 124 15.56 -11.99 -2.87
N THR A 125 14.99 -12.69 -1.89
CA THR A 125 15.26 -14.12 -1.65
C THR A 125 14.70 -14.95 -2.80
N GLU A 126 13.43 -14.77 -3.14
CA GLU A 126 12.80 -15.40 -4.30
C GLU A 126 13.16 -14.67 -5.60
N GLN A 127 13.66 -15.41 -6.58
CA GLN A 127 14.17 -14.81 -7.83
C GLN A 127 13.08 -14.62 -8.89
N MET A 128 11.94 -15.29 -8.75
CA MET A 128 10.82 -15.18 -9.67
C MET A 128 9.70 -14.38 -9.00
N LEU A 129 9.51 -13.15 -9.46
CA LEU A 129 8.45 -12.26 -9.01
C LEU A 129 7.44 -12.02 -10.14
N SER A 130 6.29 -11.48 -9.82
CA SER A 130 5.27 -11.07 -10.79
C SER A 130 5.20 -9.56 -10.88
N GLN A 131 5.32 -9.04 -12.10
CA GLN A 131 4.91 -7.69 -12.43
C GLN A 131 3.45 -7.73 -12.91
N ILE A 132 2.58 -7.03 -12.20
CA ILE A 132 1.14 -7.06 -12.42
C ILE A 132 0.66 -5.64 -12.75
N GLU A 133 0.01 -5.50 -13.90
CA GLU A 133 -0.84 -4.36 -14.22
C GLU A 133 -2.25 -4.66 -13.68
N TYR A 134 -2.77 -3.80 -12.81
CA TYR A 134 -4.13 -3.96 -12.30
C TYR A 134 -4.84 -2.63 -12.14
N ARG A 135 -6.17 -2.73 -12.07
CA ARG A 135 -7.06 -1.63 -11.75
C ARG A 135 -7.58 -1.79 -10.34
N TYR A 136 -7.48 -0.73 -9.56
CA TYR A 136 -7.97 -0.68 -8.20
C TYR A 136 -9.24 0.16 -8.11
N GLY A 137 -10.32 -0.41 -7.59
CA GLY A 137 -11.61 0.27 -7.58
C GLY A 137 -11.84 1.12 -6.34
N MET A 138 -12.61 2.20 -6.51
CA MET A 138 -12.91 3.18 -5.45
C MET A 138 -13.51 2.59 -4.17
N MET A 139 -14.23 1.47 -4.29
CA MET A 139 -14.93 0.83 -3.17
C MET A 139 -14.11 -0.29 -2.52
N ALA A 140 -12.88 -0.50 -2.94
CA ALA A 140 -12.13 -1.66 -2.53
C ALA A 140 -11.91 -1.72 -1.01
N GLY A 141 -11.50 -0.60 -0.39
CA GLY A 141 -11.36 -0.48 1.07
C GLY A 141 -12.63 -0.70 1.89
N HIS A 142 -13.81 -0.67 1.26
CA HIS A 142 -15.08 -0.96 1.93
C HIS A 142 -15.38 -2.45 2.05
N PHE A 143 -14.67 -3.34 1.35
CA PHE A 143 -14.77 -4.77 1.63
C PHE A 143 -14.00 -5.10 2.92
N PHE A 144 -14.55 -5.92 3.80
CA PHE A 144 -13.85 -6.37 5.02
C PHE A 144 -13.26 -7.77 4.79
N PRO A 145 -11.93 -7.90 4.53
CA PRO A 145 -11.34 -9.18 4.13
C PRO A 145 -11.24 -10.19 5.26
N TYR A 146 -11.36 -9.74 6.51
CA TYR A 146 -11.27 -10.57 7.71
C TYR A 146 -12.63 -11.20 8.13
N ASP A 147 -13.70 -10.95 7.37
CA ASP A 147 -14.97 -11.65 7.52
C ASP A 147 -14.93 -12.99 6.78
N SER A 148 -14.65 -14.07 7.53
CA SER A 148 -14.56 -15.41 6.98
C SER A 148 -15.84 -15.89 6.29
N SER A 149 -17.00 -15.29 6.61
CA SER A 149 -18.26 -15.63 5.93
C SER A 149 -18.29 -15.20 4.46
N GLN A 150 -17.40 -14.28 4.07
CA GLN A 150 -17.36 -13.71 2.72
C GLN A 150 -16.24 -14.26 1.84
N ALA A 151 -15.32 -15.09 2.37
CA ALA A 151 -14.11 -15.54 1.66
C ALA A 151 -14.42 -16.15 0.27
N ASN A 152 -15.42 -17.02 0.18
CA ASN A 152 -15.76 -17.78 -1.03
C ASN A 152 -16.91 -17.18 -1.86
N LEU A 153 -17.36 -15.96 -1.54
CA LEU A 153 -18.46 -15.32 -2.27
C LEU A 153 -17.95 -14.62 -3.54
N THR A 154 -18.64 -14.83 -4.65
CA THR A 154 -18.43 -14.08 -5.91
C THR A 154 -18.80 -12.61 -5.76
N GLU A 155 -19.84 -12.32 -4.98
CA GLU A 155 -20.27 -10.97 -4.65
C GLU A 155 -19.88 -10.66 -3.21
N LYS A 156 -19.14 -9.57 -2.98
CA LYS A 156 -18.71 -9.15 -1.65
C LYS A 156 -19.67 -8.11 -1.07
N THR A 157 -19.90 -8.17 0.23
CA THR A 157 -20.65 -7.15 0.99
C THR A 157 -19.71 -6.02 1.38
N LEU A 158 -20.12 -4.79 1.08
CA LEU A 158 -19.40 -3.59 1.48
C LEU A 158 -19.85 -3.10 2.85
N TYR A 159 -18.88 -2.68 3.66
CA TYR A 159 -19.07 -2.01 4.93
C TYR A 159 -19.23 -0.50 4.69
N PRO A 160 -19.97 0.22 5.56
CA PRO A 160 -20.19 1.66 5.40
C PRO A 160 -18.95 2.51 5.72
N PHE A 161 -17.85 1.90 6.13
CA PHE A 161 -16.58 2.53 6.46
C PHE A 161 -15.41 1.64 6.02
N VAL A 162 -14.23 2.24 5.92
CA VAL A 162 -12.95 1.57 5.70
C VAL A 162 -12.35 1.24 7.07
N ILE A 163 -11.59 0.15 7.15
CA ILE A 163 -10.88 -0.28 8.36
C ILE A 163 -9.38 -0.09 8.18
N THR A 164 -8.60 -0.21 9.26
CA THR A 164 -7.15 -0.35 9.09
C THR A 164 -6.85 -1.77 8.63
N ASP A 165 -6.22 -1.88 7.47
CA ASP A 165 -5.72 -3.12 6.86
C ASP A 165 -4.34 -2.81 6.24
N LEU A 166 -3.27 -3.20 6.92
CA LEU A 166 -1.89 -2.93 6.51
C LEU A 166 -1.06 -4.21 6.54
N GLU A 167 0.00 -4.29 5.76
CA GLU A 167 0.83 -5.48 5.63
C GLU A 167 2.32 -5.15 5.52
N HIS A 168 3.15 -6.12 5.91
CA HIS A 168 4.50 -6.26 5.37
C HIS A 168 4.67 -7.69 4.88
N HIS A 169 5.72 -7.95 4.11
CA HIS A 169 5.94 -9.24 3.47
C HIS A 169 7.43 -9.54 3.26
N ASP A 170 7.75 -10.82 3.11
CA ASP A 170 9.11 -11.34 2.95
C ASP A 170 9.60 -11.38 1.49
N PHE A 171 9.09 -10.49 0.66
CA PHE A 171 9.56 -10.25 -0.70
C PHE A 171 9.61 -8.74 -0.99
N PRO A 172 10.39 -8.26 -1.96
CA PRO A 172 10.36 -6.84 -2.32
C PRO A 172 9.09 -6.51 -3.09
N HIS A 173 8.61 -5.28 -2.94
CA HIS A 173 7.39 -4.82 -3.57
C HIS A 173 7.57 -3.46 -4.21
N VAL A 174 6.90 -3.25 -5.34
CA VAL A 174 6.87 -1.95 -6.01
C VAL A 174 5.45 -1.49 -6.20
N PHE A 175 5.17 -0.22 -5.92
CA PHE A 175 3.95 0.46 -6.34
C PHE A 175 4.31 1.54 -7.34
N ALA A 176 3.93 1.41 -8.61
CA ALA A 176 4.14 2.42 -9.63
C ALA A 176 2.83 3.15 -9.96
N SER A 177 2.87 4.48 -9.94
CA SER A 177 1.74 5.36 -10.24
C SER A 177 1.65 5.60 -11.75
N THR A 178 0.77 4.84 -12.42
CA THR A 178 0.78 4.73 -13.89
C THR A 178 -0.57 5.05 -14.55
N ASP A 179 -1.48 5.72 -13.83
CA ASP A 179 -2.84 5.91 -14.33
C ASP A 179 -2.86 6.75 -15.62
N PRO A 180 -3.51 6.30 -16.71
CA PRO A 180 -3.54 7.03 -17.99
C PRO A 180 -4.11 8.44 -17.92
N ASN A 181 -4.94 8.73 -16.90
CA ASN A 181 -5.52 10.06 -16.68
C ASN A 181 -4.70 10.89 -15.68
N GLN A 182 -3.49 10.43 -15.34
CA GLN A 182 -2.53 11.10 -14.45
C GLN A 182 -3.10 11.33 -13.04
N LEU A 183 -3.96 10.43 -12.58
CA LEU A 183 -4.38 10.40 -11.18
C LEU A 183 -3.22 9.89 -10.30
N PRO A 184 -3.03 10.46 -9.09
CA PRO A 184 -2.04 9.96 -8.16
C PRO A 184 -2.45 8.59 -7.62
N LEU A 185 -1.45 7.77 -7.29
CA LEU A 185 -1.62 6.57 -6.49
C LEU A 185 -1.47 6.94 -5.02
N VAL A 186 -2.36 6.45 -4.15
CA VAL A 186 -2.24 6.65 -2.71
C VAL A 186 -2.01 5.31 -2.03
N ILE A 187 -0.96 5.24 -1.21
CA ILE A 187 -0.60 4.06 -0.41
C ILE A 187 -0.79 4.42 1.06
N SER A 188 -1.70 3.73 1.73
CA SER A 188 -1.81 3.82 3.19
C SER A 188 -0.60 3.14 3.81
N VAL A 189 0.02 3.79 4.77
CA VAL A 189 1.22 3.32 5.44
C VAL A 189 1.08 3.40 6.95
N GLY A 190 1.79 2.50 7.63
CA GLY A 190 1.85 2.45 9.08
C GLY A 190 3.28 2.22 9.54
N ARG A 191 3.65 2.82 10.67
CA ARG A 191 4.84 2.42 11.42
C ARG A 191 4.43 2.03 12.83
N TYR A 192 4.48 0.74 13.12
CA TYR A 192 4.07 0.16 14.41
C TYR A 192 5.29 -0.05 15.30
N PHE A 193 5.23 0.45 16.53
CA PHE A 193 6.23 0.24 17.59
C PHE A 193 5.64 -0.67 18.67
N PRO A 194 5.90 -2.01 18.63
CA PRO A 194 5.25 -2.95 19.55
C PRO A 194 5.60 -2.69 21.02
N LYS A 195 6.86 -2.36 21.31
CA LYS A 195 7.32 -2.09 22.69
C LYS A 195 6.73 -0.81 23.26
N ASP A 196 6.61 0.23 22.42
CA ASP A 196 6.10 1.54 22.83
C ASP A 196 4.58 1.64 22.74
N ARG A 197 3.92 0.61 22.18
CA ARG A 197 2.46 0.53 22.02
C ARG A 197 1.91 1.71 21.23
N LYS A 198 2.55 2.01 20.11
CA LYS A 198 2.18 3.12 19.23
C LYS A 198 2.19 2.71 17.77
N ILE A 199 1.29 3.29 17.00
CA ILE A 199 1.33 3.22 15.54
C ILE A 199 1.20 4.62 14.97
N TYR A 200 1.99 4.92 13.94
CA TYR A 200 1.88 6.13 13.15
C TYR A 200 1.22 5.79 11.82
N LEU A 201 0.17 6.52 11.43
CA LEU A 201 -0.61 6.26 10.23
C LEU A 201 -0.59 7.46 9.28
N ALA A 202 -0.37 7.19 7.99
CA ALA A 202 -0.37 8.19 6.93
C ALA A 202 -0.81 7.61 5.59
N ASP A 203 -1.26 8.47 4.69
CA ASP A 203 -1.50 8.14 3.29
C ASP A 203 -0.43 8.83 2.44
N LEU A 204 0.40 8.06 1.75
CA LEU A 204 1.43 8.57 0.84
C LEU A 204 0.84 8.80 -0.56
N TRP A 205 0.79 10.05 -0.97
CA TRP A 205 0.35 10.49 -2.29
C TRP A 205 1.52 10.45 -3.27
N VAL A 206 1.52 9.44 -4.14
CA VAL A 206 2.53 9.19 -5.16
C VAL A 206 2.11 9.87 -6.46
N GLU A 207 2.92 10.82 -6.91
CA GLU A 207 2.67 11.53 -8.16
C GLU A 207 2.67 10.57 -9.35
N TYR A 208 1.87 10.87 -10.37
CA TYR A 208 1.92 10.13 -11.62
C TYR A 208 3.36 10.13 -12.18
N GLY A 209 3.84 8.96 -12.60
CA GLY A 209 5.20 8.80 -13.10
C GLY A 209 6.22 8.39 -12.05
N ASP A 210 5.87 8.42 -10.77
CA ASP A 210 6.73 7.96 -9.67
C ASP A 210 6.39 6.52 -9.24
N ALA A 211 7.33 5.89 -8.54
CA ALA A 211 7.14 4.60 -7.91
C ALA A 211 7.69 4.57 -6.48
N LEU A 212 7.16 3.67 -5.66
CA LEU A 212 7.68 3.32 -4.35
C LEU A 212 8.27 1.92 -4.41
N TYR A 213 9.54 1.77 -4.05
CA TYR A 213 10.19 0.48 -3.83
C TYR A 213 10.22 0.17 -2.33
N ILE A 214 9.78 -1.03 -1.99
CA ILE A 214 9.75 -1.57 -0.63
C ILE A 214 10.68 -2.79 -0.63
N PRO A 215 11.72 -2.81 0.23
CA PRO A 215 12.60 -3.96 0.34
C PRO A 215 11.86 -5.14 1.00
N GLU A 216 12.39 -6.35 0.81
CA GLU A 216 11.94 -7.53 1.52
C GLU A 216 12.05 -7.36 3.05
N MET A 217 10.97 -7.66 3.77
CA MET A 217 10.85 -7.50 5.22
C MET A 217 10.40 -8.82 5.87
N PRO A 218 11.32 -9.78 6.08
CA PRO A 218 10.99 -11.05 6.72
C PRO A 218 10.63 -10.84 8.19
N LYS A 219 9.96 -11.82 8.81
CA LYS A 219 9.53 -11.75 10.21
C LYS A 219 10.72 -11.42 11.13
N GLN A 220 10.58 -10.35 11.88
CA GLN A 220 11.57 -9.94 12.87
C GLN A 220 11.19 -10.43 14.27
N VAL A 221 12.18 -10.87 15.04
CA VAL A 221 11.97 -11.23 16.45
C VAL A 221 12.08 -9.97 17.31
N ALA A 222 10.97 -9.59 17.96
CA ALA A 222 10.88 -8.42 18.83
C ALA A 222 11.41 -7.12 18.17
N PRO A 223 10.85 -6.73 17.01
CA PRO A 223 11.30 -5.54 16.28
C PRO A 223 11.18 -4.28 17.12
N GLU A 224 12.04 -3.30 16.86
CA GLU A 224 11.90 -1.94 17.40
C GLU A 224 10.64 -1.27 16.82
N PHE A 225 10.50 -1.37 15.49
CA PHE A 225 9.33 -0.95 14.75
C PHE A 225 9.10 -1.88 13.54
N VAL A 226 7.89 -1.85 12.99
CA VAL A 226 7.48 -2.55 11.77
C VAL A 226 6.89 -1.52 10.82
N ASP A 227 7.44 -1.44 9.62
CA ASP A 227 6.89 -0.65 8.52
C ASP A 227 5.83 -1.46 7.79
N LEU A 228 4.70 -0.84 7.54
CA LEU A 228 3.51 -1.45 7.00
C LEU A 228 2.96 -0.60 5.87
N HIS A 229 2.30 -1.24 4.90
CA HIS A 229 1.69 -0.57 3.77
C HIS A 229 0.48 -1.33 3.26
N ASN A 230 -0.39 -0.64 2.54
CA ASN A 230 -1.44 -1.23 1.72
C ASN A 230 -1.99 -0.15 0.77
N ASN A 231 -2.38 -0.52 -0.44
CA ASN A 231 -3.09 0.39 -1.35
C ASN A 231 -4.61 0.37 -1.12
N ARG A 232 -5.11 -0.56 -0.29
CA ARG A 232 -6.54 -0.81 -0.13
C ARG A 232 -7.32 0.23 0.64
N ASN A 233 -6.75 0.74 1.72
CA ASN A 233 -7.49 1.65 2.60
C ASN A 233 -7.67 3.02 1.91
N ALA A 234 -6.66 3.43 1.13
CA ALA A 234 -6.67 4.66 0.36
C ALA A 234 -7.43 4.59 -0.97
N ALA A 235 -8.15 3.49 -1.25
CA ALA A 235 -8.93 3.31 -2.48
C ALA A 235 -9.76 4.53 -2.83
N LEU A 236 -10.43 5.11 -1.83
CA LEU A 236 -11.32 6.25 -1.95
C LEU A 236 -10.55 7.59 -1.98
N ALA A 237 -9.38 7.66 -1.35
CA ALA A 237 -8.56 8.85 -1.26
C ALA A 237 -8.00 9.25 -2.63
N CYS A 238 -7.67 8.30 -3.49
CA CYS A 238 -7.18 8.61 -4.83
C CYS A 238 -8.20 9.35 -5.74
N TRP A 239 -9.46 9.46 -5.31
CA TRP A 239 -10.54 10.05 -6.09
C TRP A 239 -10.78 11.51 -5.73
N LYS A 240 -10.40 12.41 -6.64
CA LYS A 240 -11.06 13.71 -6.70
C LYS A 240 -12.49 13.46 -7.20
N ALA A 241 -13.49 13.87 -6.45
CA ALA A 241 -14.92 13.68 -6.77
C ALA A 241 -15.32 14.13 -8.20
N GLU A 242 -14.46 14.91 -8.86
CA GLU A 242 -14.66 15.46 -10.21
C GLU A 242 -14.05 14.62 -11.35
N SER A 243 -13.29 13.55 -11.08
CA SER A 243 -12.59 12.78 -12.14
C SER A 243 -13.50 11.93 -13.03
N GLY A 244 -14.73 11.63 -12.56
CA GLY A 244 -15.70 10.78 -13.26
C GLY A 244 -15.27 9.32 -13.43
N GLN A 245 -14.18 8.91 -12.79
CA GLN A 245 -13.62 7.57 -12.85
C GLN A 245 -13.93 6.80 -11.56
N SER A 246 -13.86 5.47 -11.61
CA SER A 246 -14.12 4.57 -10.48
C SER A 246 -13.06 3.49 -10.27
N MET A 247 -12.05 3.44 -11.13
CA MET A 247 -10.89 2.56 -11.04
C MET A 247 -9.59 3.28 -11.43
N ILE A 248 -8.53 3.10 -10.66
CA ILE A 248 -7.18 3.62 -10.94
C ILE A 248 -6.31 2.50 -11.48
N GLN A 249 -5.60 2.78 -12.56
CA GLN A 249 -4.66 1.84 -13.12
C GLN A 249 -3.26 2.05 -12.52
N MET A 250 -2.63 0.97 -12.10
CA MET A 250 -1.28 0.99 -11.55
C MET A 250 -0.52 -0.30 -11.90
N HIS A 251 0.78 -0.28 -11.64
CA HIS A 251 1.63 -1.45 -11.79
C HIS A 251 2.29 -1.80 -10.47
N THR A 252 2.43 -3.09 -10.21
CA THR A 252 3.15 -3.58 -9.04
C THR A 252 4.09 -4.72 -9.36
N LEU A 253 5.17 -4.83 -8.61
CA LEU A 253 6.00 -6.03 -8.54
C LEU A 253 5.78 -6.68 -7.18
N LEU A 254 5.45 -7.97 -7.11
CA LEU A 254 5.32 -8.73 -5.85
C LEU A 254 5.60 -10.23 -6.08
N ASP A 255 5.66 -11.02 -5.01
CA ASP A 255 5.50 -12.49 -5.09
C ASP A 255 4.05 -12.87 -4.79
N PRO A 256 3.25 -13.37 -5.76
CA PRO A 256 1.86 -13.75 -5.53
C PRO A 256 1.68 -14.93 -4.57
N LYS A 257 2.76 -15.67 -4.28
CA LYS A 257 2.80 -16.81 -3.36
C LYS A 257 3.62 -16.52 -2.12
N GLY A 258 4.11 -15.29 -1.99
CA GLY A 258 4.94 -14.87 -0.87
C GLY A 258 4.16 -14.82 0.44
N TYR A 259 4.88 -14.68 1.54
CA TYR A 259 4.30 -14.74 2.86
C TYR A 259 4.00 -13.32 3.39
N PHE A 260 2.75 -13.08 3.75
CA PHE A 260 2.29 -11.79 4.23
C PHE A 260 2.10 -11.77 5.76
N TYR A 261 2.32 -10.60 6.35
CA TYR A 261 2.06 -10.32 7.75
C TYR A 261 1.10 -9.14 7.82
N TRP A 262 -0.18 -9.45 7.97
CA TRP A 262 -1.26 -8.46 8.06
C TRP A 262 -1.44 -7.94 9.48
N PHE A 263 -1.71 -6.65 9.58
CA PHE A 263 -2.01 -5.91 10.80
C PHE A 263 -3.27 -5.08 10.58
N TRP A 264 -4.32 -5.35 11.36
CA TRP A 264 -5.63 -4.76 11.12
C TRP A 264 -6.35 -4.32 12.38
N ASN A 265 -7.25 -3.35 12.22
CA ASN A 265 -8.14 -2.86 13.27
C ASN A 265 -9.53 -2.59 12.69
N ALA A 266 -10.58 -3.09 13.34
CA ALA A 266 -11.95 -3.07 12.81
C ALA A 266 -12.65 -1.69 12.89
N CYS A 267 -12.05 -0.69 13.54
CA CYS A 267 -12.68 0.60 13.69
C CYS A 267 -12.61 1.41 12.37
N PRO A 268 -13.60 2.29 12.13
CA PRO A 268 -13.59 3.19 10.99
C PRO A 268 -12.31 4.01 10.86
N THR A 269 -11.83 4.17 9.63
CA THR A 269 -10.72 5.07 9.29
C THR A 269 -11.20 6.28 8.48
N ILE A 270 -10.41 7.36 8.53
CA ILE A 270 -10.61 8.57 7.73
C ILE A 270 -9.35 8.75 6.87
N HIS A 271 -9.55 8.99 5.58
CA HIS A 271 -8.49 9.19 4.59
C HIS A 271 -8.70 10.54 3.90
N PRO A 272 -8.16 11.64 4.45
CA PRO A 272 -8.31 12.97 3.91
C PRO A 272 -7.67 13.11 2.52
N GLN A 273 -8.23 13.99 1.70
CA GLN A 273 -7.56 14.43 0.48
C GLN A 273 -6.28 15.21 0.84
N LEU A 274 -5.24 15.12 0.01
CA LEU A 274 -4.11 16.03 0.11
C LEU A 274 -4.57 17.40 -0.41
N ASP A 275 -4.79 18.35 0.51
CA ASP A 275 -5.07 19.74 0.13
C ASP A 275 -3.92 20.28 -0.73
N ALA A 276 -4.25 21.03 -1.78
CA ALA A 276 -3.29 21.53 -2.77
C ALA A 276 -2.27 22.47 -2.09
N PHE A 277 -1.10 21.93 -1.75
CA PHE A 277 0.15 22.63 -1.42
C PHE A 277 -0.02 24.04 -0.84
N GLU A 278 -0.32 24.17 0.46
CA GLU A 278 0.29 25.30 1.17
C GLU A 278 1.75 24.94 1.40
N SER A 279 2.63 25.72 0.80
CA SER A 279 4.06 25.75 0.99
C SER A 279 4.39 25.95 2.48
N ALA A 280 4.30 24.90 3.27
CA ALA A 280 4.96 24.83 4.56
C ALA A 280 6.45 24.59 4.28
N GLU A 281 7.17 25.69 4.03
CA GLU A 281 8.59 25.72 4.36
C GLU A 281 8.71 25.17 5.78
N LEU A 282 9.37 24.02 5.92
CA LEU A 282 9.86 23.51 7.19
C LEU A 282 10.91 24.50 7.70
N ASN A 283 10.46 25.62 8.26
CA ASN A 283 11.25 26.43 9.18
C ASN A 283 11.35 25.64 10.49
N ILE A 284 12.18 24.60 10.48
CA ILE A 284 12.77 24.08 11.71
C ILE A 284 14.01 24.93 11.93
N ASP A 285 13.83 26.04 12.65
CA ASP A 285 14.93 26.71 13.32
C ASP A 285 15.51 25.74 14.34
N ILE A 286 16.68 25.19 14.04
CA ILE A 286 17.54 24.53 15.03
C ILE A 286 18.17 25.66 15.85
N THR A 287 17.68 25.83 17.08
CA THR A 287 18.39 26.55 18.15
C THR A 287 18.83 25.58 19.23
#